data_AF-A0A813LGY1-F1
#
_entry.id   AF-A0A813LGY1-F1
#
_cell.length_a   1.000
_cell.length_b   1.000
_cell.length_c   1.000
_cell.angle_alpha   90.00
_cell.angle_beta   90.00
_cell.angle_gamma   90.00
#
_symmetry.space_group_name_H-M   'P 1'
#
loop_
_entity.id
_entity.type
_entity.pdbx_description
1 polymer ?
#
loop_
_entity_poly.entity_id
_entity_poly.type
_entity_poly.pdbx_seq_one_letter_code
_entity_poly.pdbx_strand_id
1 'polypeptide(L)'
;MAPLPDGFSYAEWNATYNALSFGIAAMGSATIFFWLQLPNVTKNYRTALTITGIVTLIATYHYIRIFNSWSEAFTVASKDGGDYAVQLTGAPFNDGYRYVDWLLTVPLLLIELILVMKLPQQETVSLSWKLGLASALMVALGYPGEIQEDLSVRWFWWCLSMIPFCYVCSR
;
A
#
# COMPACT_ATOMS: atom_id res chain seq x y z
N MET A 1 2.26 -11.96 -13.12
CA MET A 1 1.97 -10.52 -13.14
C MET A 1 1.07 -10.34 -14.34
N ALA A 2 -0.18 -9.92 -14.11
CA ALA A 2 -1.12 -9.79 -15.21
C ALA A 2 -0.60 -8.70 -16.17
N PRO A 3 -0.64 -8.91 -17.50
CA PRO A 3 -0.22 -7.91 -18.46
C PRO A 3 -1.12 -6.67 -18.32
N LEU A 4 -0.52 -5.49 -18.45
CA LEU A 4 -1.30 -4.26 -18.57
C LEU A 4 -2.11 -4.29 -19.87
N PRO A 5 -3.37 -3.81 -19.86
CA PRO A 5 -4.14 -3.71 -21.08
C PRO A 5 -3.49 -2.69 -22.05
N ASP A 6 -3.56 -2.97 -23.34
CA ASP A 6 -3.15 -2.01 -24.37
C ASP A 6 -4.15 -0.85 -24.49
N GLY A 7 -3.74 0.23 -25.17
CA GLY A 7 -4.66 1.28 -25.62
C GLY A 7 -4.96 2.39 -24.61
N PHE A 8 -4.12 2.55 -23.58
CA PHE A 8 -4.23 3.69 -22.64
C PHE A 8 -4.25 5.04 -23.36
N SER A 9 -5.21 5.88 -23.02
CA SER A 9 -5.21 7.30 -23.40
C SER A 9 -4.19 8.08 -22.56
N TYR A 10 -3.75 9.24 -23.07
CA TYR A 10 -2.91 10.15 -22.30
C TYR A 10 -3.57 10.58 -20.97
N ALA A 11 -4.89 10.78 -20.96
CA ALA A 11 -5.63 11.17 -19.76
C ALA A 11 -5.59 10.07 -18.68
N GLU A 12 -5.81 8.80 -19.04
CA GLU A 12 -5.73 7.67 -18.11
C GLU A 12 -4.33 7.47 -17.56
N TRP A 13 -3.32 7.59 -18.44
CA TRP A 13 -1.93 7.50 -18.04
C TRP A 13 -1.54 8.62 -17.07
N ASN A 14 -1.89 9.86 -17.42
CA ASN A 14 -1.57 11.05 -16.64
C ASN A 14 -2.33 11.07 -15.30
N ALA A 15 -3.57 10.56 -15.25
CA ALA A 15 -4.32 10.42 -14.00
C ALA A 15 -3.60 9.49 -13.02
N THR A 16 -3.15 8.32 -13.49
CA THR A 16 -2.42 7.36 -12.66
C THR A 16 -1.06 7.90 -12.24
N TYR A 17 -0.33 8.52 -13.16
CA TYR A 17 0.96 9.17 -12.90
C TYR A 17 0.85 10.22 -11.78
N ASN A 18 -0.15 11.11 -11.86
CA ASN A 18 -0.36 12.16 -10.88
C ASN A 18 -0.86 11.61 -9.54
N ALA A 19 -1.70 10.57 -9.53
CA ALA A 19 -2.14 9.92 -8.31
C ALA A 19 -0.97 9.27 -7.55
N LEU A 20 -0.04 8.62 -8.27
CA LEU A 20 1.17 8.05 -7.68
C LEU A 20 2.10 9.14 -7.16
N SER A 21 2.31 10.22 -7.92
CA SER A 21 3.09 11.39 -7.48
C SER A 21 2.50 12.06 -6.23
N PHE A 22 1.18 12.23 -6.19
CA PHE A 22 0.47 12.71 -5.02
C PHE A 22 0.69 11.79 -3.81
N GLY A 23 0.64 10.48 -4.01
CA GLY A 23 0.94 9.49 -2.96
C GLY A 23 2.34 9.65 -2.37
N ILE A 24 3.36 9.85 -3.20
CA ILE A 24 4.75 10.11 -2.75
C ILE A 24 4.79 11.37 -1.89
N ALA A 25 4.24 12.48 -2.40
CA ALA A 25 4.26 13.76 -1.68
C ALA A 25 3.52 13.68 -0.35
N ALA A 26 2.30 13.12 -0.35
CA ALA A 26 1.47 13.00 0.83
C ALA A 26 2.15 12.15 1.93
N MET A 27 2.64 10.96 1.58
CA MET A 27 3.27 10.05 2.55
C MET A 27 4.61 10.62 3.07
N GLY A 28 5.40 11.25 2.21
CA GLY A 28 6.68 11.85 2.59
C GLY A 28 6.48 13.03 3.53
N SER A 29 5.54 13.92 3.21
CA SER A 29 5.17 15.04 4.10
C SER A 29 4.57 14.57 5.42
N ALA A 30 3.71 13.56 5.40
CA ALA A 30 3.12 12.99 6.62
C ALA A 30 4.18 12.41 7.56
N THR A 31 5.19 11.72 7.02
CA THR A 31 6.34 11.21 7.77
C THR A 31 7.03 12.31 8.56
N ILE A 32 7.39 13.39 7.85
CA ILE A 32 8.06 14.55 8.45
C ILE A 32 7.16 15.16 9.53
N PHE A 33 5.87 15.35 9.23
CA PHE A 33 4.91 15.90 10.18
C PHE A 33 4.82 15.06 11.46
N PHE A 34 4.59 13.76 11.37
CA PHE A 34 4.42 12.90 12.55
C PHE A 34 5.65 12.89 13.46
N TRP A 35 6.85 12.84 12.89
CA TRP A 35 8.08 12.87 13.68
C TRP A 35 8.35 14.25 14.31
N LEU A 36 8.05 15.34 13.61
CA LEU A 36 8.12 16.69 14.20
C LEU A 36 7.10 16.89 15.33
N GLN A 37 5.98 16.15 15.31
CA GLN A 37 4.95 16.21 16.35
C GLN A 37 5.24 15.35 17.59
N LEU A 38 6.31 14.55 17.60
CA LEU A 38 6.69 13.73 18.77
C LEU A 38 6.82 14.51 20.10
N PRO A 39 7.39 15.74 20.14
CA PRO A 39 7.46 16.54 21.35
C PRO A 39 6.08 16.98 21.85
N ASN A 40 5.10 17.11 20.94
CA ASN A 40 3.76 17.63 21.20
C ASN A 40 2.78 16.56 21.73
N VAL A 41 3.22 15.30 21.85
CA VAL A 41 2.42 14.22 22.43
C VAL A 41 3.02 13.70 23.74
N THR A 42 2.14 13.25 24.64
CA THR A 42 2.54 12.64 25.91
C THR A 42 3.36 11.37 25.66
N LYS A 43 4.28 11.05 26.58
CA LYS A 43 5.23 9.94 26.42
C LYS A 43 4.56 8.61 26.06
N ASN A 44 3.36 8.35 26.59
CA ASN A 44 2.62 7.11 26.37
C ASN A 44 2.16 6.90 24.91
N TYR A 45 2.02 7.98 24.12
CA TYR A 45 1.57 7.89 22.73
C TYR A 45 2.71 8.04 21.71
N ARG A 46 3.93 8.36 22.17
CA ARG A 46 5.06 8.60 21.27
C ARG A 46 5.39 7.37 20.43
N THR A 47 5.35 6.18 21.01
CA THR A 47 5.61 4.94 20.27
C THR A 47 4.60 4.75 19.14
N ALA A 48 3.31 4.97 19.38
CA ALA A 48 2.28 4.88 18.35
C ALA A 48 2.55 5.90 17.23
N LEU A 49 2.80 7.17 17.57
CA LEU A 49 3.09 8.22 16.58
C LEU A 49 4.39 7.96 15.80
N THR A 50 5.40 7.37 16.44
CA THR A 50 6.63 6.93 15.77
C THR A 50 6.34 5.84 14.75
N ILE A 51 5.51 4.86 15.10
CA ILE A 51 5.07 3.81 14.17
C ILE A 51 4.34 4.42 12.98
N THR A 52 3.45 5.39 13.20
CA THR A 52 2.76 6.10 12.10
C THR A 52 3.75 6.73 11.12
N GLY A 53 4.77 7.43 11.63
CA GLY A 53 5.82 8.00 10.79
C GLY A 53 6.65 6.95 10.04
N ILE A 54 6.91 5.78 10.65
CA ILE A 54 7.57 4.66 9.98
C ILE A 54 6.68 4.10 8.87
N VAL A 55 5.39 3.91 9.12
CA VAL A 55 4.42 3.42 8.13
C VAL A 55 4.39 4.35 6.92
N THR A 56 4.26 5.66 7.13
CA THR A 56 4.25 6.62 6.02
C THR A 56 5.59 6.68 5.28
N LEU A 57 6.71 6.45 5.97
CA LEU A 57 8.03 6.37 5.31
C LEU A 57 8.13 5.14 4.40
N ILE A 58 7.71 3.98 4.90
CA ILE A 58 7.67 2.73 4.12
C ILE A 58 6.77 2.92 2.90
N ALA A 59 5.59 3.51 3.09
CA ALA A 59 4.66 3.81 1.99
C ALA A 59 5.29 4.78 0.97
N THR A 60 5.98 5.83 1.42
CA THR A 60 6.67 6.79 0.53
C THR A 60 7.67 6.07 -0.37
N TYR A 61 8.51 5.21 0.22
CA TYR A 61 9.46 4.39 -0.54
C TYR A 61 8.75 3.53 -1.59
N HIS A 62 7.71 2.80 -1.21
CA HIS A 62 6.99 1.94 -2.14
C HIS A 62 6.26 2.74 -3.24
N TYR A 63 5.68 3.90 -2.92
CA TYR A 63 5.10 4.77 -3.94
C TYR A 63 6.13 5.28 -4.94
N ILE A 64 7.37 5.58 -4.51
CA ILE A 64 8.47 5.90 -5.45
C ILE A 64 8.75 4.71 -6.37
N ARG A 65 8.81 3.48 -5.83
CA ARG A 65 9.05 2.26 -6.65
C ARG A 65 7.91 1.98 -7.63
N ILE A 66 6.66 2.15 -7.18
CA ILE A 66 5.47 1.96 -8.02
C ILE A 66 5.41 3.04 -9.11
N PHE A 67 5.70 4.30 -8.77
CA PHE A 67 5.75 5.40 -9.72
C PHE A 67 6.81 5.18 -10.82
N ASN A 68 8.00 4.72 -10.44
CA ASN A 68 9.04 4.37 -11.41
C ASN A 68 8.60 3.20 -12.29
N SER A 69 8.05 2.14 -11.69
CA SER A 69 7.53 0.99 -12.44
C SER A 69 6.40 1.38 -13.42
N TRP A 70 5.52 2.30 -13.02
CA TRP A 70 4.50 2.87 -13.90
C TRP A 70 5.12 3.66 -15.05
N SER A 71 6.07 4.54 -14.75
CA SER A 71 6.73 5.37 -15.76
C SER A 71 7.55 4.53 -16.75
N GLU A 72 8.18 3.44 -16.30
CA GLU A 72 8.97 2.53 -17.12
C GLU A 72 8.11 1.60 -18.00
N ALA A 73 6.87 1.31 -17.60
CA ALA A 73 5.94 0.46 -18.35
C ALA A 73 5.39 1.14 -19.62
N PHE A 74 5.50 2.46 -19.74
CA PHE A 74 4.94 3.23 -20.85
C PHE A 74 5.96 4.18 -21.49
N THR A 75 5.90 4.30 -22.82
CA THR A 75 6.48 5.45 -23.54
C THR A 75 5.38 6.46 -23.80
N VAL A 76 5.64 7.72 -23.47
CA VAL A 76 4.74 8.84 -23.77
C VAL A 76 5.45 9.81 -24.70
N ALA A 77 4.92 10.00 -25.91
CA ALA A 77 5.52 10.84 -26.94
C ALA A 77 4.50 11.81 -27.54
N SER A 78 4.93 13.04 -27.83
CA SER A 78 4.08 13.99 -28.57
C SER A 78 3.84 13.48 -29.99
N LYS A 79 2.60 13.55 -30.45
CA LYS A 79 2.22 13.42 -31.85
C LYS A 79 2.20 14.80 -32.51
N ASP A 80 2.33 14.82 -33.83
CA ASP A 80 2.05 16.03 -34.62
C ASP A 80 0.61 16.49 -34.37
N GLY A 81 0.44 17.74 -33.93
CA GLY A 81 -0.86 18.30 -33.55
C GLY A 81 -1.08 18.53 -32.05
N GLY A 82 -0.07 18.26 -31.20
CA GLY A 82 -0.09 18.63 -29.77
C GLY A 82 -0.72 17.60 -28.82
N ASP A 83 -1.10 16.44 -29.35
CA ASP A 83 -1.66 15.33 -28.58
C ASP A 83 -0.56 14.33 -28.18
N TYR A 84 -0.78 13.51 -27.13
CA TYR A 84 0.22 12.55 -26.65
C TYR A 84 -0.16 11.10 -26.97
N ALA A 85 0.81 10.35 -27.50
CA ALA A 85 0.74 8.91 -27.69
C ALA A 85 1.23 8.19 -26.44
N VAL A 86 0.49 7.21 -25.94
CA VAL A 86 0.93 6.29 -24.88
C VAL A 86 1.05 4.89 -25.45
N GLN A 87 2.20 4.25 -25.27
CA GLN A 87 2.48 2.88 -25.74
C GLN A 87 3.14 2.07 -24.62
N LEU A 88 2.85 0.77 -24.53
CA LEU A 88 3.60 -0.12 -23.65
C LEU A 88 5.04 -0.27 -24.13
N THR A 89 5.99 -0.26 -23.20
CA THR A 89 7.42 -0.51 -23.47
C THR A 89 7.74 -2.01 -23.55
N GLY A 90 6.85 -2.85 -23.01
CA GLY A 90 7.12 -4.26 -22.71
C GLY A 90 7.75 -4.51 -21.33
N ALA A 91 8.15 -3.46 -20.60
CA ALA A 91 8.54 -3.58 -19.20
C ALA A 91 7.28 -3.81 -18.34
N PRO A 92 7.27 -4.81 -17.44
CA PRO A 92 6.10 -5.14 -16.66
C PRO A 92 5.89 -4.14 -15.51
N PHE A 93 4.63 -3.78 -15.23
CA PHE A 93 4.26 -3.00 -14.05
C PHE A 93 4.15 -3.90 -12.82
N ASN A 94 4.90 -3.60 -11.76
CA ASN A 94 5.06 -4.51 -10.63
C ASN A 94 4.06 -4.30 -9.48
N ASP A 95 2.97 -5.06 -9.51
CA ASP A 95 1.94 -5.10 -8.45
C ASP A 95 2.47 -5.55 -7.09
N GLY A 96 3.59 -6.28 -7.07
CA GLY A 96 4.21 -6.81 -5.86
C GLY A 96 4.68 -5.72 -4.89
N TYR A 97 5.06 -4.53 -5.38
CA TYR A 97 5.47 -3.44 -4.49
C TYR A 97 4.36 -3.05 -3.51
N ARG A 98 3.10 -3.08 -3.94
CA ARG A 98 1.98 -2.72 -3.07
C ARG A 98 1.71 -3.80 -2.01
N TYR A 99 1.80 -5.07 -2.39
CA TYR A 99 1.58 -6.16 -1.44
C TYR A 99 2.71 -6.28 -0.41
N VAL A 100 3.95 -6.00 -0.79
CA VAL A 100 5.08 -5.92 0.16
C VAL A 100 4.91 -4.73 1.10
N ASP A 101 4.50 -3.57 0.59
CA ASP A 101 4.13 -2.40 1.41
C ASP A 101 3.06 -2.77 2.44
N TRP A 102 1.96 -3.39 2.01
CA TRP A 102 0.86 -3.80 2.90
C TRP A 102 1.27 -4.86 3.92
N LEU A 103 2.13 -5.82 3.54
CA LEU A 103 2.61 -6.85 4.46
C LEU A 103 3.38 -6.24 5.64
N LEU A 104 4.06 -5.12 5.42
CA LEU A 104 4.78 -4.37 6.46
C LEU A 104 3.86 -3.39 7.20
N THR A 105 3.07 -2.61 6.46
CA THR A 105 2.33 -1.46 6.99
C THR A 105 1.02 -1.85 7.66
N VAL A 106 0.27 -2.82 7.15
CA VAL A 106 -1.04 -3.19 7.74
C VAL A 106 -0.89 -3.75 9.16
N PRO A 107 0.06 -4.65 9.46
CA PRO A 107 0.29 -5.07 10.85
C PRO A 107 0.71 -3.91 11.75
N LEU A 108 1.56 -3.00 11.28
CA LEU A 108 2.01 -1.84 12.04
C LEU A 108 0.86 -0.86 12.35
N LEU A 109 -0.02 -0.61 11.38
CA LEU A 109 -1.22 0.22 11.53
C LEU A 109 -2.18 -0.34 12.59
N LEU A 110 -2.34 -1.67 12.65
CA LEU A 110 -3.15 -2.29 13.69
C LEU A 110 -2.47 -2.19 15.07
N ILE A 111 -1.16 -2.40 15.13
CA ILE A 111 -0.40 -2.31 16.38
C ILE A 111 -0.41 -0.89 16.94
N GLU A 112 -0.24 0.16 16.12
CA GLU A 112 -0.30 1.54 16.61
C GLU A 112 -1.68 1.88 17.20
N LEU A 113 -2.76 1.39 16.58
CA LEU A 113 -4.12 1.62 17.08
C LEU A 113 -4.29 0.97 18.45
N ILE A 114 -3.82 -0.27 18.62
CA ILE A 114 -3.88 -0.97 19.91
C ILE A 114 -3.08 -0.22 20.99
N LEU A 115 -1.91 0.32 20.63
CA LEU A 115 -1.07 1.07 21.56
C LEU A 115 -1.75 2.36 22.07
N VAL A 116 -2.62 2.99 21.27
CA VAL A 116 -3.38 4.18 21.72
C VAL A 116 -4.61 3.83 22.57
N MET A 117 -5.10 2.58 22.54
CA MET A 117 -6.27 2.13 23.30
C MET A 117 -6.02 1.99 24.82
N LYS A 118 -4.75 2.01 25.27
CA LYS A 118 -4.38 1.89 26.70
C LYS A 118 -4.92 0.63 27.38
N LEU A 119 -4.95 -0.49 26.67
CA LEU A 119 -5.33 -1.79 27.23
C LEU A 119 -4.28 -2.26 28.26
N PRO A 120 -4.66 -3.15 29.20
CA PRO A 120 -3.68 -3.85 30.03
C PRO A 120 -2.56 -4.47 29.18
N GLN A 121 -1.34 -4.52 29.70
CA GLN A 121 -0.16 -4.97 28.93
C GLN A 121 -0.37 -6.35 28.29
N GLN A 122 -0.94 -7.30 29.03
CA GLN A 122 -1.20 -8.65 28.53
C GLN A 122 -2.18 -8.66 27.35
N GLU A 123 -3.21 -7.81 27.41
CA GLU A 123 -4.21 -7.69 26.36
C GLU A 123 -3.64 -6.96 25.14
N THR A 124 -2.88 -5.87 25.35
CA THR A 124 -2.14 -5.16 24.29
C THR A 124 -1.28 -6.12 23.48
N VAL A 125 -0.45 -6.93 24.17
CA VAL A 125 0.45 -7.89 23.52
C VAL A 125 -0.35 -8.98 22.80
N SER A 126 -1.38 -9.55 23.45
CA SER A 126 -2.18 -10.60 22.83
C SER A 126 -2.90 -10.10 21.58
N LEU A 127 -3.50 -8.91 21.62
CA LEU A 127 -4.25 -8.35 20.51
C LEU A 127 -3.33 -7.94 19.36
N SER A 128 -2.16 -7.36 19.68
CA SER A 128 -1.14 -7.00 18.68
C SER A 128 -0.67 -8.20 17.87
N TRP A 129 -0.40 -9.33 18.53
CA TRP A 129 -0.02 -10.57 17.83
C TRP A 129 -1.17 -11.15 17.02
N LYS A 130 -2.38 -11.21 17.59
CA LYS A 130 -3.55 -11.78 16.90
C LYS A 130 -3.91 -11.00 15.64
N LEU A 131 -4.04 -9.67 15.77
CA LEU A 131 -4.45 -8.81 14.65
C LEU A 131 -3.31 -8.59 13.67
N GLY A 132 -2.07 -8.44 14.14
CA GLY A 132 -0.90 -8.33 13.28
C GLY A 132 -0.64 -9.58 12.44
N LEU A 133 -0.77 -10.78 13.03
CA LEU A 133 -0.62 -12.03 12.26
C LEU A 133 -1.79 -12.26 11.31
N ALA A 134 -3.03 -12.01 11.76
CA ALA A 134 -4.20 -12.14 10.91
C ALA A 134 -4.11 -11.21 9.69
N SER A 135 -3.70 -9.95 9.87
CA SER A 135 -3.55 -9.02 8.75
C SER A 135 -2.39 -9.37 7.81
N ALA A 136 -1.28 -9.89 8.33
CA ALA A 136 -0.21 -10.41 7.50
C ALA A 136 -0.69 -11.60 6.64
N LEU A 137 -1.46 -12.54 7.23
CA LEU A 137 -2.06 -13.65 6.50
C LEU A 137 -3.07 -13.18 5.44
N MET A 138 -3.89 -12.17 5.77
CA MET A 138 -4.82 -11.55 4.83
C MET A 138 -4.11 -11.05 3.56
N VAL A 139 -3.03 -10.28 3.73
CA VAL A 139 -2.24 -9.74 2.60
C VAL A 139 -1.55 -10.87 1.84
N ALA A 140 -0.94 -11.82 2.55
CA ALA A 140 -0.24 -12.95 1.94
C ALA A 140 -1.17 -13.85 1.10
N LEU A 141 -2.42 -14.05 1.53
CA LEU A 141 -3.43 -14.81 0.78
C LEU A 141 -3.98 -14.02 -0.43
N GLY A 142 -4.02 -12.69 -0.35
CA GLY A 142 -4.50 -11.85 -1.46
C GLY A 142 -3.53 -11.82 -2.65
N TYR A 143 -2.22 -11.82 -2.39
CA TYR A 143 -1.21 -11.63 -3.44
C TYR A 143 -1.25 -12.69 -4.56
N PRO A 144 -1.38 -14.00 -4.26
CA PRO A 144 -1.56 -15.00 -5.31
C PRO A 144 -2.76 -14.74 -6.21
N GLY A 145 -3.86 -14.18 -5.68
CA GLY A 145 -5.07 -13.84 -6.43
C GLY A 145 -4.91 -12.60 -7.32
N GLU A 146 -4.17 -11.59 -6.85
CA GLU A 146 -3.86 -10.37 -7.61
C GLU A 146 -3.23 -10.69 -8.96
N ILE A 147 -2.24 -11.60 -8.96
CA ILE A 147 -1.41 -11.88 -10.12
C ILE A 147 -2.04 -12.89 -11.10
N GLN A 148 -3.26 -13.37 -10.85
CA GLN A 148 -3.97 -14.30 -11.74
C GLN A 148 -4.72 -13.57 -12.85
N GLU A 149 -4.78 -14.18 -14.03
CA GLU A 149 -5.68 -13.76 -15.11
C GLU A 149 -7.04 -14.48 -15.05
N ASP A 150 -7.05 -15.71 -14.52
CA ASP A 150 -8.28 -16.50 -14.36
C ASP A 150 -9.15 -15.94 -13.23
N LEU A 151 -10.37 -15.53 -13.58
CA LEU A 151 -11.33 -14.96 -12.63
C LEU A 151 -11.71 -15.94 -11.51
N SER A 152 -11.85 -17.23 -11.80
CA SER A 152 -12.22 -18.24 -10.80
C SER A 152 -11.10 -18.41 -9.77
N VAL A 153 -9.85 -18.45 -10.22
CA VAL A 153 -8.67 -18.53 -9.32
C VAL A 153 -8.52 -17.24 -8.51
N ARG A 154 -8.77 -16.07 -9.13
CA ARG A 154 -8.78 -14.78 -8.44
C ARG A 154 -9.84 -14.73 -7.33
N TRP A 155 -11.07 -15.15 -7.61
CA TRP A 155 -12.15 -15.21 -6.62
C TRP A 155 -11.88 -16.21 -5.50
N PHE A 156 -11.22 -17.34 -5.80
CA PHE A 156 -10.82 -18.31 -4.80
C PHE A 156 -9.86 -17.70 -3.76
N TRP A 157 -8.78 -17.05 -4.21
CA TRP A 157 -7.84 -16.40 -3.30
C TRP A 157 -8.45 -15.22 -2.56
N TRP A 158 -9.32 -14.45 -3.22
CA TRP A 158 -10.09 -13.40 -2.57
C TRP A 158 -10.92 -13.96 -1.40
N CYS A 159 -11.67 -15.06 -1.62
CA CYS A 159 -12.44 -15.71 -0.56
C CYS A 159 -11.55 -16.16 0.62
N LEU A 160 -10.36 -16.69 0.35
CA LEU A 160 -9.40 -17.06 1.40
C LEU A 160 -8.88 -15.84 2.17
N SER A 161 -8.55 -14.74 1.49
CA SER A 161 -8.11 -13.48 2.11
C SER A 161 -9.21 -12.83 2.95
N MET A 162 -10.49 -13.02 2.57
CA MET A 162 -11.63 -12.49 3.32
C MET A 162 -11.80 -13.11 4.71
N ILE A 163 -11.34 -14.35 4.94
CA ILE A 163 -11.45 -15.01 6.25
C ILE A 163 -10.70 -14.23 7.34
N PRO A 164 -9.37 -13.98 7.23
CA PRO A 164 -8.66 -13.17 8.20
C PRO A 164 -9.09 -11.69 8.17
N PHE A 165 -9.51 -11.14 7.03
CA PHE A 165 -10.07 -9.78 6.96
C PHE A 165 -11.29 -9.65 7.88
N CYS A 166 -12.28 -10.54 7.76
CA CYS A 166 -13.47 -10.53 8.61
C CYS A 166 -13.12 -10.71 10.09
N TYR A 167 -12.11 -11.54 10.41
CA TYR A 167 -11.61 -11.65 11.79
C TYR A 167 -11.05 -10.31 12.30
N VAL A 168 -10.21 -9.63 11.52
CA VAL A 168 -9.65 -8.32 11.88
C VAL A 168 -10.76 -7.28 12.09
N CYS A 169 -11.77 -7.22 11.21
CA CYS A 169 -12.88 -6.27 11.34
C CYS A 169 -13.85 -6.58 12.50
N SER A 170 -13.84 -7.80 13.03
CA SER A 170 -14.73 -8.23 14.11
C SER A 170 -14.18 -7.99 15.53
N ARG A 171 -12.96 -7.45 15.64
CA ARG A 171 -12.20 -7.32 16.89
C ARG A 171 -11.80 -5.88 17.13
#